data_AF-A0A2D7J6T5-F1
#
_entry.id   AF-A0A2D7J6T5-F1
#
_cell.length_a   1.000
_cell.length_b   1.000
_cell.length_c   1.000
_cell.angle_alpha   90.00
_cell.angle_beta   90.00
_cell.angle_gamma   90.00
#
_symmetry.space_group_name_H-M   'P 1'
#
loop_
_entity.id
_entity.type
_entity.pdbx_description
1 polymer ?
#
loop_
_entity_poly.entity_id
_entity_poly.type
_entity_poly.pdbx_seq_one_letter_code
_entity_poly.pdbx_strand_id
1 'polypeptide(L)'
;MNPDLLKSLWAVALAIGLTIAGTALIKANKVVTTSAQRTPMPVAAVTYQQQPSFTREANYLGIIRAGSDSAVGFEVAGVLTSMIATEGMRVAPGEVLAQLGTDRKQARLDAAAATLERVSTERAQADARAERIARLVEDGSASQQDYDDARFAAQALAAAQSTAIAQR
;
A
#
# COMPACT_ATOMS: atom_id res chain seq x y z
N MET A 1 -76.22 88.52 60.95
CA MET A 1 -76.37 87.06 61.17
C MET A 1 -76.86 86.49 59.85
N ASN A 2 -75.97 86.01 58.98
CA ASN A 2 -76.34 85.67 57.59
C ASN A 2 -76.74 84.19 57.51
N PRO A 3 -78.02 83.86 57.22
CA PRO A 3 -78.54 82.49 57.26
C PRO A 3 -78.08 81.58 56.10
N ASP A 4 -77.27 82.10 55.16
CA ASP A 4 -76.81 81.35 53.98
C ASP A 4 -75.47 80.61 54.19
N LEU A 5 -74.72 80.94 55.23
CA LEU A 5 -73.43 80.27 55.53
C LEU A 5 -73.63 78.85 56.05
N LEU A 6 -74.73 78.60 56.79
CA LEU A 6 -75.08 77.27 57.29
C LEU A 6 -75.45 76.31 56.15
N LYS A 7 -76.21 76.79 55.15
CA LYS A 7 -76.63 75.98 54.00
C LYS A 7 -75.45 75.57 53.10
N SER A 8 -74.48 76.47 52.93
CA SER A 8 -73.22 76.19 52.21
C SER A 8 -72.39 75.10 52.90
N LEU A 9 -72.31 75.13 54.24
CA LEU A 9 -71.55 74.15 55.02
C LEU A 9 -72.11 72.72 54.88
N TRP A 10 -73.44 72.58 54.87
CA TRP A 10 -74.12 71.31 54.64
C TRP A 10 -73.92 70.77 53.21
N ALA A 11 -73.90 71.65 52.21
CA ALA A 11 -73.66 71.26 50.82
C ALA A 11 -72.24 70.71 50.61
N VAL A 12 -71.22 71.31 51.25
CA VAL A 12 -69.83 70.84 51.19
C VAL A 12 -69.67 69.50 51.91
N ALA A 13 -70.29 69.32 53.08
CA ALA A 13 -70.26 68.05 53.81
C ALA A 13 -70.89 66.91 53.00
N LEU A 14 -71.99 67.17 52.27
CA LEU A 14 -72.64 66.19 51.41
C LEU A 14 -71.76 65.80 50.21
N ALA A 15 -71.08 66.77 49.57
CA ALA A 15 -70.16 66.51 48.45
C ALA A 15 -68.93 65.67 48.87
N ILE A 16 -68.39 65.91 50.06
CA ILE A 16 -67.29 65.12 50.63
C ILE A 16 -67.78 63.69 50.95
N GLY A 17 -68.97 63.56 51.54
CA GLY A 17 -69.59 62.26 51.79
C GLY A 17 -69.77 61.44 50.51
N LEU A 18 -70.23 62.07 49.42
CA LEU A 18 -70.48 61.42 48.13
C LEU A 18 -69.18 60.98 47.44
N THR A 19 -68.12 61.78 47.52
CA THR A 19 -66.80 61.42 46.94
C THR A 19 -66.12 60.29 47.72
N ILE A 20 -66.22 60.29 49.05
CA ILE A 20 -65.71 59.18 49.88
C ILE A 20 -66.48 57.88 49.58
N ALA A 21 -67.82 57.95 49.54
CA ALA A 21 -68.66 56.79 49.23
C ALA A 21 -68.40 56.26 47.80
N GLY A 22 -68.27 57.14 46.80
CA GLY A 22 -67.94 56.77 45.43
C GLY A 22 -66.57 56.09 45.33
N THR A 23 -65.55 56.61 46.02
CA THR A 23 -64.21 56.02 46.02
C THR A 23 -64.19 54.66 46.73
N ALA A 24 -64.96 54.50 47.80
CA ALA A 24 -65.10 53.23 48.51
C ALA A 24 -65.76 52.15 47.63
N LEU A 25 -66.80 52.52 46.86
CA LEU A 25 -67.46 51.61 45.92
C LEU A 25 -66.54 51.16 44.78
N ILE A 26 -65.71 52.05 44.23
CA ILE A 26 -64.74 51.68 43.18
C ILE A 26 -63.67 50.74 43.73
N LYS A 27 -63.20 50.95 44.97
CA LYS A 27 -62.21 50.07 45.58
C LYS A 27 -62.78 48.69 45.91
N ALA A 28 -64.04 48.62 46.34
CA ALA A 28 -64.73 47.35 46.62
C ALA A 28 -64.98 46.52 45.35
N ASN A 29 -65.15 47.16 44.20
CA ASN A 29 -65.39 46.46 42.93
C ASN A 29 -64.13 46.20 42.09
N LYS A 30 -62.94 46.53 42.61
CA LYS A 30 -61.68 46.31 41.90
C LYS A 30 -61.21 44.86 42.10
N VAL A 31 -61.61 43.98 41.18
CA VAL A 31 -61.01 42.64 41.06
C VAL A 31 -59.56 42.80 40.59
N VAL A 32 -58.61 42.52 41.47
CA VAL A 32 -57.17 42.59 41.16
C VAL A 32 -56.81 41.38 40.31
N THR A 33 -56.68 41.57 39.00
CA THR A 33 -56.20 40.56 38.05
C THR A 33 -54.67 40.51 38.02
N THR A 34 -54.04 40.17 39.14
CA THR A 34 -52.59 39.91 39.18
C THR A 34 -52.32 38.46 38.79
N SER A 35 -51.74 38.31 37.59
CA SER A 35 -50.90 37.21 37.08
C SER A 35 -51.04 35.84 37.76
N ALA A 36 -51.77 34.92 37.11
CA ALA A 36 -51.72 33.50 37.42
C ALA A 36 -50.31 32.96 37.17
N GLN A 37 -49.65 32.48 38.23
CA GLN A 37 -48.43 31.68 38.17
C GLN A 37 -48.72 30.44 37.31
N ARG A 38 -48.22 30.41 36.06
CA ARG A 38 -48.36 29.23 35.17
C ARG A 38 -47.56 28.08 35.76
N THR A 39 -48.24 27.00 36.15
CA THR A 39 -47.60 25.73 36.48
C THR A 39 -46.85 25.22 35.24
N PRO A 40 -45.55 24.92 35.33
CA PRO A 40 -44.78 24.44 34.19
C PRO A 40 -45.39 23.14 33.65
N MET A 41 -45.53 23.07 32.33
CA MET A 41 -46.05 21.87 31.66
C MET A 41 -45.06 20.71 31.87
N PRO A 42 -45.55 19.51 32.23
CA PRO A 42 -44.68 18.36 32.40
C PRO A 42 -44.06 17.98 31.06
N VAL A 43 -42.73 17.80 31.05
CA VAL A 43 -41.96 17.31 29.91
C VAL A 43 -41.38 15.94 30.25
N ALA A 44 -41.39 15.03 29.27
CA ALA A 44 -40.72 13.75 29.42
C ALA A 44 -39.22 13.93 29.12
N ALA A 45 -38.37 13.68 30.11
CA ALA A 45 -36.92 13.68 29.94
C ALA A 45 -36.43 12.24 29.88
N VAL A 46 -35.60 11.93 28.87
CA VAL A 46 -34.87 10.67 28.78
C VAL A 46 -33.41 10.97 29.09
N THR A 47 -32.89 10.40 30.17
CA THR A 47 -31.49 10.54 30.56
C THR A 47 -30.67 9.46 29.88
N TYR A 48 -29.75 9.85 29.00
CA TYR A 48 -28.76 8.95 28.43
C TYR A 48 -27.56 8.83 29.36
N GLN A 49 -27.07 7.60 29.55
CA GLN A 49 -25.76 7.39 30.17
C GLN A 49 -24.72 7.23 29.08
N GLN A 50 -23.60 7.95 29.23
CA GLN A 50 -22.49 7.86 28.31
C GLN A 50 -21.86 6.47 28.43
N GLN A 51 -21.92 5.70 27.36
CA GLN A 51 -21.20 4.44 27.26
C GLN A 51 -19.78 4.71 26.75
N PRO A 52 -18.77 3.98 27.25
CA PRO A 52 -17.39 4.18 26.83
C PRO A 52 -17.14 3.80 25.35
N SER A 53 -17.98 2.93 24.77
CA SER A 53 -17.90 2.54 23.37
C SER A 53 -19.24 2.04 22.84
N PHE A 54 -19.46 2.17 21.53
CA PHE A 54 -20.61 1.60 20.83
C PHE A 54 -20.10 0.81 19.61
N THR A 55 -20.36 -0.50 19.59
CA THR A 55 -20.01 -1.36 18.47
C THR A 55 -21.24 -1.57 17.59
N ARG A 56 -21.12 -1.25 16.31
CA ARG A 56 -22.16 -1.47 15.30
C ARG A 56 -21.70 -2.55 14.34
N GLU A 57 -22.46 -3.62 14.23
CA GLU A 57 -22.27 -4.59 13.15
C GLU A 57 -22.68 -3.95 11.82
N ALA A 58 -21.75 -3.95 10.87
CA ALA A 58 -21.97 -3.45 9.54
C ALA A 58 -21.56 -4.53 8.54
N ASN A 59 -22.50 -4.93 7.68
CA ASN A 59 -22.26 -5.88 6.62
C ASN A 59 -21.93 -5.12 5.33
N TYR A 60 -20.79 -5.45 4.73
CA TYR A 60 -20.36 -4.88 3.47
C TYR A 60 -20.25 -5.99 2.44
N LEU A 61 -20.62 -5.67 1.21
CA LEU A 61 -20.36 -6.54 0.07
C LEU A 61 -18.95 -6.24 -0.45
N GLY A 62 -18.15 -7.29 -0.59
CA GLY A 62 -16.79 -7.23 -1.10
C GLY A 62 -16.55 -8.32 -2.13
N ILE A 63 -15.56 -8.12 -3.00
CA ILE A 63 -15.11 -9.12 -3.96
C ILE A 63 -13.78 -9.67 -3.46
N ILE A 64 -13.70 -10.99 -3.31
CA ILE A 64 -12.44 -11.67 -3.01
C ILE A 64 -11.68 -11.87 -4.31
N ARG A 65 -10.41 -11.46 -4.33
CA ARG A 65 -9.49 -11.68 -5.45
C ARG A 65 -8.30 -12.50 -4.97
N ALA A 66 -7.60 -13.13 -5.90
CA ALA A 66 -6.33 -13.79 -5.61
C ALA A 66 -5.33 -12.78 -5.02
N GLY A 67 -4.58 -13.19 -4.00
CA GLY A 67 -3.56 -12.35 -3.38
C GLY A 67 -2.37 -12.05 -4.31
N SER A 68 -2.16 -12.90 -5.31
CA SER A 68 -1.17 -12.73 -6.37
C SER A 68 -1.67 -13.45 -7.62
N ASP A 69 -1.44 -12.84 -8.77
CA ASP A 69 -1.66 -13.42 -10.09
C ASP A 69 -0.34 -13.34 -10.86
N SER A 70 0.02 -14.39 -11.58
CA SER A 70 1.31 -14.49 -12.27
C SER A 70 1.13 -15.25 -13.58
N ALA A 71 1.41 -14.57 -14.68
CA ALA A 71 1.50 -15.20 -15.99
C ALA A 71 2.83 -15.96 -16.08
N VAL A 72 2.76 -17.30 -16.15
CA VAL A 72 3.93 -18.17 -16.27
C VAL A 72 4.10 -18.58 -17.73
N GLY A 73 5.34 -18.51 -18.22
CA GLY A 73 5.70 -18.90 -19.58
C GLY A 73 7.20 -19.14 -19.71
N PHE A 74 7.64 -19.48 -20.90
CA PHE A 74 9.06 -19.72 -21.17
C PHE A 74 9.79 -18.42 -21.52
N GLU A 75 10.98 -18.23 -20.96
CA GLU A 75 11.87 -17.10 -21.28
C GLU A 75 12.47 -17.20 -22.70
N VAL A 76 12.49 -18.40 -23.26
CA VAL A 76 13.09 -18.69 -24.56
C VAL A 76 12.08 -19.39 -25.47
N ALA A 77 12.13 -19.04 -26.75
CA ALA A 77 11.34 -19.74 -27.76
C ALA A 77 11.85 -21.17 -27.97
N GLY A 78 10.92 -22.11 -28.17
CA GLY A 78 11.23 -23.52 -28.41
C GLY A 78 9.99 -24.34 -28.73
N VAL A 79 10.20 -25.63 -28.98
CA VAL A 79 9.12 -26.61 -29.17
C VAL A 79 8.72 -27.15 -27.81
N LEU A 80 7.42 -27.24 -27.52
CA LEU A 80 6.94 -27.86 -26.30
C LEU A 80 7.08 -29.39 -26.39
N THR A 81 7.78 -30.00 -25.44
CA THR A 81 7.94 -31.46 -25.35
C THR A 81 6.85 -32.08 -24.49
N SER A 82 6.51 -31.46 -23.36
CA SER A 82 5.47 -31.96 -22.47
C SER A 82 4.77 -30.83 -21.71
N MET A 83 3.49 -31.03 -21.43
CA MET A 83 2.66 -30.21 -20.55
C MET A 83 2.22 -31.09 -19.38
N ILE A 84 2.73 -30.83 -18.19
CA ILE A 84 2.51 -31.65 -17.00
C ILE A 84 1.36 -31.06 -16.18
N ALA A 85 1.31 -29.74 -16.10
CA ALA A 85 0.24 -29.02 -15.43
C ALA A 85 -1.07 -29.13 -16.22
N THR A 86 -2.17 -29.31 -15.49
CA THR A 86 -3.54 -29.29 -16.02
C THR A 86 -4.32 -28.16 -15.38
N GLU A 87 -5.34 -27.66 -16.07
CA GLU A 87 -6.22 -26.62 -15.55
C GLU A 87 -6.81 -27.00 -14.18
N GLY A 88 -6.78 -26.06 -13.22
CA GLY A 88 -7.27 -26.27 -11.85
C GLY A 88 -6.32 -27.05 -10.93
N MET A 89 -5.18 -27.52 -11.42
CA MET A 89 -4.15 -28.17 -10.60
C MET A 89 -3.51 -27.17 -9.63
N ARG A 90 -3.35 -27.56 -8.36
CA ARG A 90 -2.55 -26.80 -7.40
C ARG A 90 -1.09 -27.23 -7.54
N VAL A 91 -0.20 -26.25 -7.62
CA VAL A 91 1.23 -26.47 -7.83
C VAL A 91 2.04 -25.75 -6.77
N ALA A 92 3.19 -26.32 -6.42
CA ALA A 92 4.13 -25.71 -5.48
C ALA A 92 5.20 -24.87 -6.21
N PRO A 93 5.85 -23.91 -5.53
CA PRO A 93 7.00 -23.21 -6.09
C PRO A 93 8.10 -24.18 -6.50
N GLY A 94 8.59 -24.06 -7.74
CA GLY A 94 9.63 -24.92 -8.31
C GLY A 94 9.11 -26.19 -9.00
N GLU A 95 7.81 -26.45 -8.97
CA GLU A 95 7.20 -27.57 -9.69
C GLU A 95 7.19 -27.32 -11.21
N VAL A 96 7.56 -28.33 -12.00
CA VAL A 96 7.65 -28.21 -13.45
C VAL A 96 6.26 -28.30 -14.07
N LEU A 97 5.80 -27.19 -14.64
CA LEU A 97 4.48 -27.13 -15.30
C LEU A 97 4.51 -27.65 -16.73
N ALA A 98 5.60 -27.37 -17.44
CA ALA A 98 5.78 -27.67 -18.84
C ALA A 98 7.26 -27.72 -19.19
N GLN A 99 7.65 -28.52 -20.19
CA GLN A 99 9.03 -28.70 -20.60
C GLN A 99 9.20 -28.40 -22.10
N LEU A 100 10.15 -27.52 -22.42
CA LEU A 100 10.60 -27.29 -23.78
C LEU A 100 11.59 -28.37 -24.22
N GLY A 101 11.54 -28.72 -25.51
CA GLY A 101 12.53 -29.56 -26.16
C GLY A 101 13.89 -28.89 -26.19
N THR A 102 14.88 -29.54 -25.58
CA THR A 102 16.22 -29.01 -25.43
C THR A 102 17.22 -29.57 -26.42
N ASP A 103 16.85 -30.51 -27.30
CA ASP A 103 17.79 -31.23 -28.18
C ASP A 103 18.74 -30.32 -28.95
N ARG A 104 18.22 -29.25 -29.58
CA ARG A 104 19.05 -28.28 -30.31
C ARG A 104 19.94 -27.44 -29.40
N LYS A 105 19.48 -27.13 -28.18
CA LYS A 105 20.27 -26.39 -27.19
C LYS A 105 21.37 -27.29 -26.63
N GLN A 106 21.05 -28.56 -26.36
CA GLN A 106 22.01 -29.56 -25.93
C GLN A 106 23.09 -29.77 -26.98
N ALA A 107 22.71 -29.98 -28.24
CA ALA A 107 23.67 -30.09 -29.34
C ALA A 107 24.60 -28.87 -29.48
N ARG A 108 24.08 -27.66 -29.24
CA ARG A 108 24.90 -26.43 -29.23
C ARG A 108 25.84 -26.37 -28.03
N LEU A 109 25.37 -26.77 -26.84
CA LEU A 109 26.18 -26.86 -25.64
C LEU A 109 27.32 -27.88 -25.83
N ASP A 110 27.01 -29.04 -26.39
CA ASP A 110 27.98 -30.10 -26.67
C ASP A 110 29.03 -29.63 -27.70
N ALA A 111 28.60 -28.92 -28.76
CA ALA A 111 29.51 -28.33 -29.74
C ALA A 111 30.42 -27.24 -29.15
N ALA A 112 29.88 -26.39 -28.25
CA ALA A 112 30.66 -25.38 -27.55
C ALA A 112 31.67 -26.02 -26.57
N ALA A 113 31.25 -27.08 -25.85
CA ALA A 113 32.12 -27.85 -24.98
C ALA A 113 33.26 -28.54 -25.75
N ALA A 114 32.97 -29.14 -26.90
CA ALA A 114 34.00 -29.74 -27.76
C ALA A 114 34.99 -28.69 -28.30
N THR A 115 34.50 -27.48 -28.62
CA THR A 115 35.36 -26.37 -29.06
C THR A 115 36.27 -25.90 -27.92
N LEU A 116 35.74 -25.79 -26.71
CA LEU A 116 36.53 -25.47 -25.52
C LEU A 116 37.64 -26.51 -25.28
N GLU A 117 37.32 -27.79 -25.41
CA GLU A 117 38.28 -28.88 -25.22
C GLU A 117 39.37 -28.90 -26.29
N ARG A 118 39.01 -28.60 -27.54
CA ARG A 118 40.00 -28.45 -28.62
C ARG A 118 40.98 -27.31 -28.30
N VAL A 119 40.47 -26.15 -27.92
CA VAL A 119 41.31 -24.97 -27.63
C VAL A 119 42.13 -25.16 -26.35
N SER A 120 41.60 -25.84 -25.33
CA SER A 120 42.35 -26.16 -24.10
C SER A 120 43.54 -27.08 -24.41
N THR A 121 43.35 -28.07 -25.28
CA THR A 121 44.42 -28.98 -25.72
C THR A 121 45.46 -28.25 -26.56
N GLU A 122 45.04 -27.40 -27.51
CA GLU A 122 45.94 -26.57 -28.31
C GLU A 122 46.77 -25.64 -27.44
N ARG A 123 46.16 -25.01 -26.42
CA ARG A 123 46.86 -24.18 -25.45
C ARG A 123 47.89 -25.00 -24.67
N ALA A 124 47.52 -26.16 -24.13
CA ALA A 124 48.44 -27.00 -23.38
C ALA A 124 49.65 -27.42 -24.23
N GLN A 125 49.44 -27.70 -25.52
CA GLN A 125 50.52 -27.98 -26.47
C GLN A 125 51.43 -26.76 -26.68
N ALA A 126 50.87 -25.56 -26.81
CA ALA A 126 51.63 -24.33 -26.98
C ALA A 126 52.40 -23.95 -25.71
N ASP A 127 51.82 -24.13 -24.53
CA ASP A 127 52.48 -23.93 -23.24
C ASP A 127 53.70 -24.86 -23.12
N ALA A 128 53.53 -26.17 -23.40
CA ALA A 128 54.64 -27.13 -23.39
C ALA A 128 55.71 -26.84 -24.46
N ARG A 129 55.35 -26.19 -25.57
CA ARG A 129 56.30 -25.72 -26.58
C ARG A 129 57.08 -24.51 -26.06
N ALA A 130 56.41 -23.52 -25.48
CA ALA A 130 57.04 -22.34 -24.91
C ALA A 130 58.05 -22.72 -23.81
N GLU A 131 57.69 -23.64 -22.91
CA GLU A 131 58.60 -24.16 -21.89
C GLU A 131 59.84 -24.86 -22.47
N ARG A 132 59.67 -25.59 -23.58
CA ARG A 132 60.78 -26.28 -24.23
C ARG A 132 61.74 -25.30 -24.91
N ILE A 133 61.20 -24.27 -25.57
CA ILE A 133 62.02 -23.24 -26.21
C ILE A 133 62.73 -22.40 -25.14
N ALA A 134 62.08 -22.11 -24.01
CA ALA A 134 62.71 -21.42 -22.89
C ALA A 134 64.01 -22.12 -22.43
N ARG A 135 63.94 -23.44 -22.23
CA ARG A 135 65.13 -24.25 -21.89
C ARG A 135 66.20 -24.20 -22.98
N LEU A 136 65.82 -24.24 -24.26
CA LEU A 136 66.79 -24.16 -25.37
C LEU A 136 67.46 -22.78 -25.47
N VAL A 137 66.77 -21.70 -25.09
CA VAL A 137 67.37 -20.36 -25.01
C VAL A 137 68.36 -20.29 -23.85
N GLU A 138 68.03 -20.87 -22.69
CA GLU A 138 68.96 -20.99 -21.55
C GLU A 138 70.23 -21.78 -21.92
N ASP A 139 70.07 -22.85 -22.70
CA ASP A 139 71.16 -23.67 -23.23
C ASP A 139 71.88 -23.03 -24.44
N GLY A 140 71.52 -21.81 -24.84
CA GLY A 140 72.11 -21.08 -25.99
C GLY A 140 71.84 -21.71 -27.37
N SER A 141 70.91 -22.66 -27.44
CA SER A 141 70.58 -23.45 -28.64
C SER A 141 69.38 -22.92 -29.43
N ALA A 142 68.70 -21.88 -28.93
CA ALA A 142 67.60 -21.19 -29.60
C ALA A 142 67.69 -19.66 -29.45
N SER A 143 67.00 -18.92 -30.33
CA SER A 143 66.95 -17.46 -30.27
C SER A 143 65.92 -16.96 -29.26
N GLN A 144 66.17 -15.78 -28.68
CA GLN A 144 65.19 -15.07 -27.85
C GLN A 144 63.89 -14.78 -28.61
N GLN A 145 63.98 -14.53 -29.91
CA GLN A 145 62.82 -14.34 -30.78
C GLN A 145 61.94 -15.60 -30.85
N ASP A 146 62.55 -16.79 -30.95
CA ASP A 146 61.80 -18.06 -31.01
C ASP A 146 61.02 -18.30 -29.71
N TYR A 147 61.59 -17.89 -28.57
CA TYR A 147 60.91 -17.97 -27.28
C TYR A 147 59.72 -17.01 -27.20
N ASP A 148 59.91 -15.74 -27.60
CA ASP A 148 58.83 -14.76 -27.61
C ASP A 148 57.69 -15.19 -28.54
N ASP A 149 58.01 -15.71 -29.73
CA ASP A 149 57.02 -16.24 -30.67
C ASP A 149 56.22 -17.40 -30.06
N ALA A 150 56.90 -18.36 -29.40
CA ALA A 150 56.23 -19.47 -28.73
C ALA A 150 55.36 -19.01 -27.54
N ARG A 151 55.85 -18.04 -26.76
CA ARG A 151 55.12 -17.45 -25.64
C ARG A 151 53.89 -16.69 -26.10
N PHE A 152 53.98 -15.88 -27.15
CA PHE A 152 52.83 -15.14 -27.68
C PHE A 152 51.80 -16.07 -28.32
N ALA A 153 52.23 -17.16 -28.96
CA ALA A 153 51.32 -18.19 -29.45
C ALA A 153 50.50 -18.85 -28.30
N ALA A 154 51.16 -19.18 -27.18
CA ALA A 154 50.50 -19.69 -26.00
C ALA A 154 49.50 -18.67 -25.40
N GLN A 155 49.89 -17.39 -25.31
CA GLN A 155 49.01 -16.31 -24.83
C GLN A 155 47.79 -16.10 -25.75
N ALA A 156 47.96 -16.18 -27.06
CA ALA A 156 46.86 -16.09 -28.01
C ALA A 156 45.85 -17.23 -27.82
N LEU A 157 46.32 -18.45 -27.56
CA LEU A 157 45.46 -19.59 -27.26
C LEU A 157 44.78 -19.48 -25.89
N ALA A 158 45.43 -18.86 -24.90
CA ALA A 158 44.77 -18.53 -23.64
C ALA A 158 43.61 -17.53 -23.83
N ALA A 159 43.77 -16.53 -24.70
CA ALA A 159 42.68 -15.62 -25.07
C ALA A 159 41.58 -16.29 -25.89
N ALA A 160 41.94 -17.23 -26.77
CA ALA A 160 40.95 -18.05 -27.49
C ALA A 160 40.15 -18.93 -26.52
N GLN A 161 40.81 -19.49 -25.50
CA GLN A 161 40.16 -20.32 -24.47
C GLN A 161 39.16 -19.50 -23.65
N SER A 162 39.52 -18.28 -23.21
CA SER A 162 38.59 -17.42 -22.46
C SER A 162 37.37 -17.04 -23.29
N THR A 163 37.55 -16.82 -24.58
CA THR A 163 36.44 -16.58 -25.52
C THR A 163 35.54 -17.81 -25.67
N ALA A 164 36.12 -19.01 -25.76
CA ALA A 164 35.35 -20.25 -25.81
C ALA A 164 34.57 -20.54 -24.51
N ILE A 165 35.12 -20.17 -23.35
CA ILE A 165 34.41 -20.24 -22.06
C ILE A 165 33.21 -19.30 -22.04
N ALA A 166 33.35 -18.09 -22.58
CA ALA A 166 32.25 -17.11 -22.62
C ALA A 166 31.11 -17.51 -23.59
N GLN A 167 31.38 -18.42 -24.53
CA GLN A 167 30.39 -18.93 -25.49
C GLN A 167 29.67 -20.20 -25.03
N ARG A 168 30.11 -20.81 -23.93
CA ARG A 168 29.52 -22.01 -23.32
C ARG A 168 28.31 -21.65 -22.47
#